data_AF-A0A351CYC9-F1
#
_entry.id   AF-A0A351CYC9-F1
#
_cell.length_a   1.000
_cell.length_b   1.000
_cell.length_c   1.000
_cell.angle_alpha   90.00
_cell.angle_beta   90.00
_cell.angle_gamma   90.00
#
_symmetry.space_group_name_H-M   'P 1'
#
loop_
_entity.id
_entity.type
_entity.pdbx_description
1 polymer ?
#
loop_
_entity_poly.entity_id
_entity_poly.type
_entity_poly.pdbx_seq_one_letter_code
_entity_poly.pdbx_strand_id
1 'polypeptide(L)'
;VRYCGEPVLGIIAKDKASAELALEAVDILFETSSSVIDIANALSDGAECVWDIYPDNRCFHFERGDAEKVQQESGKALHVVEHQLNISRVTAAALEPRAIRASFNSASGKYRLEVGTQTPNRIRPDLATALGVEPDAIEIIAQDCGGSFGMKNTAFPEYAVGLWAAEHYGISVCWRASRLESFLSDTHAREQIADVALGLDESGKFLSLDVKITANLGAHIGPSTIHPVVSNIGGITGVYDISASHVLVEGVFSNTQNVSPYRGAGRPEATYIIERMIDIAAEKLGFDKVELRRRNLIRPEQMPFKTGLVFTYDSGDFPGLLDTALSAANWAEFDDRRMASKLRGRIRGFGIANPIEIAGGPERKPHSEFARVTVSPDGSVVLVSGSSDSGQGHATVFAQILSSKLGVDPTAVSLIAGDTREAPNGTGTFGSRTVSAAGTSIVK
;
A
#
# COMPACT_ATOMS: atom_id res chain seq x y z
N VAL A 1 -24.03 -9.62 8.34
CA VAL A 1 -22.73 -9.06 8.77
C VAL A 1 -21.66 -10.09 8.51
N ARG A 2 -20.57 -9.70 7.87
CA ARG A 2 -19.47 -10.58 7.46
C ARG A 2 -18.18 -10.33 8.24
N TYR A 3 -18.04 -9.22 8.96
CA TYR A 3 -16.89 -9.00 9.83
C TYR A 3 -17.24 -8.03 10.97
N CYS A 4 -16.48 -8.11 12.06
CA CYS A 4 -16.60 -7.16 13.16
C CYS A 4 -16.17 -5.76 12.71
N GLY A 5 -17.06 -4.78 12.80
CA GLY A 5 -16.83 -3.40 12.32
C GLY A 5 -17.53 -3.06 11.00
N GLU A 6 -18.25 -4.00 10.41
CA GLU A 6 -19.04 -3.72 9.22
C GLU A 6 -20.19 -2.74 9.52
N PRO A 7 -20.31 -1.64 8.76
CA PRO A 7 -21.42 -0.70 8.96
C PRO A 7 -22.76 -1.34 8.56
N VAL A 8 -23.72 -1.36 9.49
CA VAL A 8 -25.07 -1.92 9.28
C VAL A 8 -26.18 -0.86 9.29
N LEU A 9 -25.95 0.26 9.99
CA LEU A 9 -26.92 1.32 10.19
C LEU A 9 -26.18 2.66 10.34
N GLY A 10 -26.74 3.72 9.76
CA GLY A 10 -26.31 5.10 9.97
C GLY A 10 -27.39 5.90 10.71
N ILE A 11 -26.98 6.72 11.69
CA ILE A 11 -27.89 7.59 12.45
C ILE A 11 -27.51 9.04 12.18
N ILE A 12 -28.50 9.84 11.78
CA ILE A 12 -28.37 11.27 11.54
C ILE A 12 -29.11 12.00 12.65
N ALA A 13 -28.40 12.87 13.37
CA ALA A 13 -28.97 13.67 14.45
C ALA A 13 -28.39 15.09 14.42
N LYS A 14 -29.00 15.98 15.20
CA LYS A 14 -28.60 17.41 15.32
C LYS A 14 -27.17 17.59 15.85
N ASP A 15 -26.67 16.64 16.64
CA ASP A 15 -25.34 16.65 17.23
C ASP A 15 -24.90 15.22 17.55
N LYS A 16 -23.60 15.07 17.81
CA LYS A 16 -22.98 13.76 18.08
C LYS A 16 -23.60 13.06 19.29
N ALA A 17 -23.86 13.79 20.37
CA ALA A 17 -24.42 13.20 21.60
C ALA A 17 -25.83 12.63 21.36
N SER A 18 -26.64 13.32 20.56
CA SER A 18 -27.97 12.85 20.17
C SER A 18 -27.89 11.61 19.26
N ALA A 19 -26.89 11.53 18.37
CA ALA A 19 -26.67 10.35 17.54
C ALA A 19 -26.24 9.14 18.38
N GLU A 20 -25.34 9.33 19.35
CA GLU A 20 -24.90 8.27 20.28
C GLU A 20 -26.07 7.78 21.15
N LEU A 21 -26.89 8.69 21.70
CA LEU A 21 -28.08 8.30 22.47
C LEU A 21 -29.11 7.54 21.63
N ALA A 22 -29.31 7.94 20.38
CA ALA A 22 -30.20 7.23 19.47
C ALA A 22 -29.64 5.85 19.10
N LEU A 23 -28.32 5.71 18.97
CA LEU A 23 -27.67 4.42 18.72
C LEU A 23 -27.91 3.42 19.84
N GLU A 24 -27.81 3.85 21.10
CA GLU A 24 -28.08 3.01 22.28
C GLU A 24 -29.55 2.56 22.38
N ALA A 25 -30.46 3.20 21.65
CA ALA A 25 -31.88 2.83 21.61
C ALA A 25 -32.21 1.83 20.47
N VAL A 26 -31.24 1.49 19.61
CA VAL A 26 -31.46 0.55 18.51
C VAL A 26 -31.07 -0.86 18.93
N ASP A 27 -32.05 -1.77 18.88
CA ASP A 27 -31.81 -3.21 18.99
C ASP A 27 -31.67 -3.83 17.59
N ILE A 28 -30.54 -4.49 17.33
CA ILE A 28 -30.32 -5.29 16.12
C ILE A 28 -30.11 -6.75 16.54
N LEU A 29 -31.01 -7.62 16.09
CA LEU A 29 -30.88 -9.07 16.31
C LEU A 29 -30.03 -9.67 15.19
N PHE A 30 -28.96 -10.37 15.56
CA PHE A 30 -28.14 -11.15 14.66
C PHE A 30 -28.30 -12.64 14.94
N GLU A 31 -28.46 -13.43 13.89
CA GLU A 31 -28.24 -14.88 13.95
C GLU A 31 -26.76 -15.14 13.63
N THR A 32 -26.05 -15.81 14.54
CA THR A 32 -24.62 -16.08 14.40
C THR A 32 -24.36 -17.29 13.51
N SER A 33 -23.41 -17.18 12.59
CA SER A 33 -22.87 -18.29 11.80
C SER A 33 -21.40 -18.55 12.14
N SER A 34 -20.86 -19.66 11.64
CA SER A 34 -19.41 -19.91 11.62
C SER A 34 -18.67 -18.76 10.91
N SER A 35 -17.44 -18.48 11.33
CA SER A 35 -16.59 -17.45 10.74
C SER A 35 -15.29 -18.04 10.19
N VAL A 36 -14.95 -17.69 8.96
CA VAL A 36 -13.67 -17.97 8.31
C VAL A 36 -12.65 -16.92 8.75
N ILE A 37 -11.80 -17.26 9.72
CA ILE A 37 -10.74 -16.36 10.21
C ILE A 37 -9.33 -16.92 10.02
N ASP A 38 -9.22 -18.22 9.73
CA ASP A 38 -7.97 -18.88 9.39
C ASP A 38 -7.85 -19.02 7.87
N ILE A 39 -6.93 -18.26 7.27
CA ILE A 39 -6.73 -18.28 5.83
C ILE A 39 -5.96 -19.50 5.33
N ALA A 40 -5.23 -20.23 6.19
CA ALA A 40 -4.48 -21.41 5.78
C ALA A 40 -5.41 -22.53 5.29
N ASN A 41 -6.60 -22.62 5.88
CA ASN A 41 -7.61 -23.64 5.60
C ASN A 41 -8.83 -23.09 4.85
N ALA A 42 -8.83 -21.82 4.43
CA ALA A 42 -9.98 -21.17 3.80
C ALA A 42 -10.39 -21.82 2.46
N LEU A 43 -9.46 -22.55 1.81
CA LEU A 43 -9.68 -23.28 0.55
C LEU A 43 -9.74 -24.80 0.72
N SER A 44 -9.77 -25.31 1.96
CA SER A 44 -9.90 -26.74 2.21
C SER A 44 -11.31 -27.25 1.87
N ASP A 45 -11.42 -28.52 1.48
CA ASP A 45 -12.72 -29.16 1.23
C ASP A 45 -13.61 -29.08 2.47
N GLY A 46 -14.83 -28.56 2.30
CA GLY A 46 -15.78 -28.38 3.40
C GLY A 46 -15.53 -27.14 4.28
N ALA A 47 -14.60 -26.25 3.90
CA ALA A 47 -14.47 -24.96 4.56
C ALA A 47 -15.78 -24.15 4.44
N GLU A 48 -16.16 -23.50 5.54
CA GLU A 48 -17.27 -22.54 5.57
C GLU A 48 -17.02 -21.45 4.54
N CYS A 49 -18.06 -21.00 3.84
CA CYS A 49 -17.95 -19.95 2.84
C CYS A 49 -18.34 -18.59 3.42
N VAL A 50 -17.52 -17.57 3.21
CA VAL A 50 -17.87 -16.19 3.56
C VAL A 50 -19.08 -15.73 2.76
N TRP A 51 -19.16 -16.12 1.49
CA TRP A 51 -20.27 -15.83 0.58
C TRP A 51 -20.90 -17.15 0.12
N ASP A 52 -22.16 -17.34 0.45
CA ASP A 52 -23.01 -18.47 0.05
C ASP A 52 -23.28 -18.53 -1.46
N ILE A 53 -23.10 -17.42 -2.16
CA ILE A 53 -23.23 -17.32 -3.62
C ILE A 53 -22.01 -17.86 -4.39
N TYR A 54 -20.91 -18.21 -3.71
CA TYR A 54 -19.69 -18.74 -4.31
C TYR A 54 -19.42 -20.18 -3.86
N PRO A 55 -18.75 -21.00 -4.70
CA PRO A 55 -18.51 -22.41 -4.38
C PRO A 55 -17.43 -22.63 -3.30
N ASP A 56 -16.50 -21.68 -3.14
CA ASP A 56 -15.44 -21.70 -2.14
C ASP A 56 -15.04 -20.24 -1.78
N ASN A 57 -14.03 -20.07 -0.91
CA ASN A 57 -13.52 -18.75 -0.55
C ASN A 57 -12.49 -18.18 -1.52
N ARG A 58 -12.22 -18.79 -2.68
CA ARG A 58 -11.22 -18.29 -3.63
C ARG A 58 -11.76 -17.06 -4.36
N CYS A 59 -11.10 -15.93 -4.19
CA CYS A 59 -11.39 -14.71 -4.93
C CYS A 59 -10.71 -14.71 -6.30
N PHE A 60 -9.44 -15.12 -6.34
CA PHE A 60 -8.66 -15.21 -7.56
C PHE A 60 -7.51 -16.19 -7.42
N HIS A 61 -7.05 -16.69 -8.57
CA HIS A 61 -5.80 -17.39 -8.75
C HIS A 61 -4.91 -16.56 -9.70
N PHE A 62 -3.66 -16.31 -9.30
CA PHE A 62 -2.76 -15.46 -10.07
C PHE A 62 -1.33 -16.01 -10.06
N GLU A 63 -0.77 -16.23 -11.24
CA GLU A 63 0.55 -16.87 -11.41
C GLU A 63 1.47 -16.02 -12.30
N ARG A 64 2.76 -15.95 -11.98
CA ARG A 64 3.81 -15.35 -12.83
C ARG A 64 5.15 -16.05 -12.63
N GLY A 65 6.00 -15.91 -13.64
CA GLY A 65 7.32 -16.55 -13.68
C GLY A 65 7.27 -17.81 -14.52
N ASP A 66 8.21 -18.73 -14.27
CA ASP A 66 8.38 -19.95 -15.05
C ASP A 66 8.55 -21.14 -14.10
N ALA A 67 7.42 -21.80 -13.79
CA ALA A 67 7.38 -22.94 -12.87
C ALA A 67 8.21 -24.13 -13.37
N GLU A 68 8.19 -24.40 -14.68
CA GLU A 68 8.95 -25.49 -15.29
C GLU A 68 10.45 -25.24 -15.17
N LYS A 69 10.91 -24.01 -15.48
CA LYS A 69 12.31 -23.63 -15.32
C LYS A 69 12.74 -23.63 -13.85
N VAL A 70 11.88 -23.20 -12.94
CA VAL A 70 12.14 -23.31 -11.49
C VAL A 70 12.36 -24.75 -11.07
N GLN A 71 11.53 -25.69 -11.55
CA GLN A 71 11.73 -27.12 -11.28
C GLN A 71 13.08 -27.62 -11.83
N GLN A 72 13.44 -27.21 -13.04
CA GLN A 72 14.73 -27.59 -13.66
C GLN A 72 15.94 -27.03 -12.90
N GLU A 73 15.93 -25.75 -12.51
CA GLU A 73 17.02 -25.12 -11.76
C GLU A 73 17.08 -25.63 -10.31
N SER A 74 15.93 -25.90 -9.68
CA SER A 74 15.87 -26.55 -8.37
C SER A 74 16.47 -27.96 -8.40
N GLY A 75 16.24 -28.72 -9.47
CA GLY A 75 16.87 -30.04 -9.66
C GLY A 75 18.40 -30.02 -9.79
N LYS A 76 19.01 -28.86 -10.07
CA LYS A 76 20.46 -28.65 -10.09
C LYS A 76 21.01 -28.13 -8.75
N ALA A 77 20.14 -27.68 -7.85
CA ALA A 77 20.55 -27.14 -6.56
C ALA A 77 21.13 -28.24 -5.67
N LEU A 78 22.25 -27.94 -5.00
CA LEU A 78 22.77 -28.81 -3.96
C LEU A 78 21.91 -28.71 -2.69
N HIS A 79 21.34 -27.53 -2.45
CA HIS A 79 20.52 -27.23 -1.29
C HIS A 79 19.21 -26.58 -1.71
N VAL A 80 18.09 -27.07 -1.19
CA VAL A 80 16.79 -26.41 -1.28
C VAL A 80 16.34 -26.09 0.13
N VAL A 81 16.17 -24.80 0.41
CA VAL A 81 15.73 -24.30 1.71
C VAL A 81 14.26 -23.92 1.59
N GLU A 82 13.42 -24.62 2.35
CA GLU A 82 11.98 -24.36 2.43
C GLU A 82 11.62 -23.72 3.77
N HIS A 83 10.68 -22.78 3.72
CA HIS A 83 10.08 -22.17 4.91
C HIS A 83 8.72 -21.56 4.61
N GLN A 84 7.82 -21.61 5.59
CA GLN A 84 6.56 -20.86 5.57
C GLN A 84 6.72 -19.56 6.37
N LEU A 85 6.44 -18.43 5.73
CA LEU A 85 6.51 -17.10 6.31
C LEU A 85 5.11 -16.54 6.53
N ASN A 86 4.83 -16.15 7.78
CA ASN A 86 3.57 -15.51 8.15
C ASN A 86 3.76 -13.99 8.22
N ILE A 87 3.03 -13.26 7.39
CA ILE A 87 3.03 -11.79 7.36
C ILE A 87 1.76 -11.31 8.05
N SER A 88 1.89 -10.74 9.25
CA SER A 88 0.74 -10.30 10.04
C SER A 88 -0.07 -9.20 9.37
N ARG A 89 -1.39 -9.21 9.61
CA ARG A 89 -2.27 -8.09 9.31
C ARG A 89 -1.88 -6.85 10.13
N VAL A 90 -1.95 -5.68 9.50
CA VAL A 90 -1.72 -4.38 10.16
C VAL A 90 -2.72 -3.34 9.65
N THR A 91 -2.86 -2.23 10.39
CA THR A 91 -3.59 -1.04 9.95
C THR A 91 -2.65 0.15 9.87
N ALA A 92 -2.97 1.11 9.00
CA ALA A 92 -2.20 2.35 8.88
C ALA A 92 -2.24 3.21 10.16
N ALA A 93 -3.33 3.12 10.93
CA ALA A 93 -3.54 3.85 12.18
C ALA A 93 -3.16 5.34 12.10
N ALA A 94 -3.61 6.03 11.04
CA ALA A 94 -3.31 7.47 10.86
C ALA A 94 -3.78 8.28 12.06
N LEU A 95 -2.99 9.28 12.50
CA LEU A 95 -3.26 10.03 13.73
C LEU A 95 -4.63 10.73 13.67
N GLU A 96 -4.98 11.27 12.51
CA GLU A 96 -6.33 11.70 12.20
C GLU A 96 -7.18 10.51 11.72
N PRO A 97 -8.23 10.10 12.46
CA PRO A 97 -9.22 9.12 12.00
C PRO A 97 -9.94 9.60 10.73
N ARG A 98 -10.70 8.71 10.08
CA ARG A 98 -11.57 9.13 8.98
C ARG A 98 -12.61 10.16 9.47
N ALA A 99 -12.79 11.21 8.70
CA ALA A 99 -13.75 12.28 8.98
C ALA A 99 -14.25 12.88 7.68
N ILE A 100 -15.52 13.31 7.68
CA ILE A 100 -16.14 14.00 6.56
C ILE A 100 -17.00 15.17 7.02
N ARG A 101 -17.15 16.14 6.12
CA ARG A 101 -18.27 17.06 6.08
C ARG A 101 -18.87 17.03 4.69
N ALA A 102 -20.11 16.57 4.60
CA ALA A 102 -20.89 16.47 3.38
C ALA A 102 -21.94 17.58 3.33
N SER A 103 -22.16 18.13 2.14
CA SER A 103 -23.20 19.13 1.89
C SER A 103 -23.72 19.01 0.46
N PHE A 104 -24.92 19.53 0.21
CA PHE A 104 -25.51 19.60 -1.13
C PHE A 104 -25.96 21.03 -1.42
N ASN A 105 -25.58 21.55 -2.58
CA ASN A 105 -26.03 22.86 -3.05
C ASN A 105 -27.19 22.66 -4.03
N SER A 106 -28.40 22.94 -3.56
CA SER A 106 -29.62 22.80 -4.37
C SER A 106 -29.70 23.78 -5.54
N ALA A 107 -29.02 24.93 -5.48
CA ALA A 107 -29.02 25.90 -6.57
C ALA A 107 -28.13 25.45 -7.75
N SER A 108 -27.02 24.76 -7.47
CA SER A 108 -26.11 24.25 -8.50
C SER A 108 -26.27 22.75 -8.79
N GLY A 109 -27.04 22.03 -7.98
CA GLY A 109 -27.17 20.56 -8.06
C GLY A 109 -25.87 19.82 -7.78
N LYS A 110 -24.99 20.38 -6.92
CA LYS A 110 -23.67 19.81 -6.64
C LYS A 110 -23.58 19.27 -5.22
N TYR A 111 -23.06 18.07 -5.08
CA TYR A 111 -22.58 17.53 -3.81
C TYR A 111 -21.20 18.10 -3.52
N ARG A 112 -20.91 18.32 -2.24
CA ARG A 112 -19.59 18.70 -1.76
C ARG A 112 -19.18 17.85 -0.58
N LEU A 113 -18.00 17.26 -0.68
CA LEU A 113 -17.38 16.45 0.35
C LEU A 113 -16.03 17.05 0.78
N GLU A 114 -15.97 17.57 1.99
CA GLU A 114 -14.72 17.91 2.67
C GLU A 114 -14.22 16.66 3.40
N VAL A 115 -13.04 16.17 3.05
CA VAL A 115 -12.51 14.87 3.53
C VAL A 115 -10.99 14.82 3.51
N GLY A 116 -10.38 14.22 4.53
CA GLY A 116 -8.96 13.85 4.49
C GLY A 116 -8.73 12.70 3.51
N THR A 117 -8.17 12.98 2.33
CA THR A 117 -7.84 11.97 1.31
C THR A 117 -6.55 12.35 0.58
N GLN A 118 -5.79 11.34 0.13
CA GLN A 118 -4.59 11.57 -0.69
C GLN A 118 -4.91 11.59 -2.20
N THR A 119 -6.16 11.29 -2.58
CA THR A 119 -6.59 11.14 -3.97
C THR A 119 -8.01 11.70 -4.22
N PRO A 120 -8.22 13.02 -4.08
CA PRO A 120 -9.54 13.64 -4.22
C PRO A 120 -10.20 13.33 -5.57
N ASN A 121 -9.48 13.48 -6.68
CA ASN A 121 -10.01 13.18 -8.00
C ASN A 121 -10.31 11.68 -8.22
N ARG A 122 -9.61 10.77 -7.54
CA ARG A 122 -9.72 9.32 -7.73
C ARG A 122 -10.93 8.70 -7.03
N ILE A 123 -11.34 9.23 -5.90
CA ILE A 123 -12.48 8.69 -5.14
C ILE A 123 -13.83 9.18 -5.68
N ARG A 124 -13.82 10.23 -6.51
CA ARG A 124 -15.01 10.88 -7.07
C ARG A 124 -15.86 9.93 -7.93
N PRO A 125 -15.31 9.12 -8.87
CA PRO A 125 -16.11 8.16 -9.63
C PRO A 125 -16.77 7.06 -8.78
N ASP A 126 -16.09 6.60 -7.71
CA ASP A 126 -16.64 5.61 -6.78
C ASP A 126 -17.89 6.18 -6.08
N LEU A 127 -17.82 7.42 -5.61
CA LEU A 127 -18.94 8.11 -4.97
C LEU A 127 -20.08 8.41 -5.96
N ALA A 128 -19.74 8.80 -7.19
CA ALA A 128 -20.70 9.06 -8.24
C ALA A 128 -21.52 7.80 -8.57
N THR A 129 -20.84 6.66 -8.68
CA THR A 129 -21.47 5.35 -8.87
C THR A 129 -22.40 5.01 -7.70
N ALA A 130 -21.95 5.21 -6.46
CA ALA A 130 -22.75 4.92 -5.27
C ALA A 130 -24.01 5.79 -5.15
N LEU A 131 -23.94 7.05 -5.61
CA LEU A 131 -25.06 8.00 -5.57
C LEU A 131 -25.94 7.95 -6.83
N GLY A 132 -25.50 7.28 -7.90
CA GLY A 132 -26.22 7.24 -9.18
C GLY A 132 -26.18 8.57 -9.94
N VAL A 133 -25.07 9.31 -9.86
CA VAL A 133 -24.87 10.62 -10.49
C VAL A 133 -23.60 10.66 -11.33
N GLU A 134 -23.43 11.70 -12.16
CA GLU A 134 -22.19 11.92 -12.89
C GLU A 134 -21.06 12.40 -11.97
N PRO A 135 -19.79 12.02 -12.19
CA PRO A 135 -18.66 12.44 -11.37
C PRO A 135 -18.55 13.95 -11.18
N ASP A 136 -18.87 14.73 -12.22
CA ASP A 136 -18.82 16.19 -12.17
C ASP A 136 -19.87 16.79 -11.23
N ALA A 137 -20.90 16.04 -10.81
CA ALA A 137 -21.85 16.48 -9.79
C ALA A 137 -21.23 16.54 -8.38
N ILE A 138 -20.01 16.00 -8.19
CA ILE A 138 -19.37 15.87 -6.88
C ILE A 138 -18.08 16.70 -6.82
N GLU A 139 -18.05 17.65 -5.90
CA GLU A 139 -16.88 18.44 -5.54
C GLU A 139 -16.20 17.82 -4.31
N ILE A 140 -14.88 17.61 -4.38
CA ILE A 140 -14.11 17.05 -3.26
C ILE A 140 -13.04 18.07 -2.84
N ILE A 141 -12.98 18.31 -1.53
CA ILE A 141 -12.07 19.26 -0.91
C ILE A 141 -11.26 18.53 0.16
N ALA A 142 -9.96 18.37 -0.10
CA ALA A 142 -8.99 17.70 0.75
C ALA A 142 -7.87 18.68 1.11
N GLN A 143 -8.17 19.68 1.94
CA GLN A 143 -7.22 20.74 2.32
C GLN A 143 -6.01 20.16 3.05
N ASP A 144 -6.22 19.70 4.29
CA ASP A 144 -5.21 19.02 5.10
C ASP A 144 -5.67 17.58 5.37
N CYS A 145 -4.71 16.66 5.41
CA CYS A 145 -4.96 15.26 5.72
C CYS A 145 -3.93 14.78 6.74
N GLY A 146 -4.38 14.44 7.95
CA GLY A 146 -3.54 14.07 9.11
C GLY A 146 -2.99 12.65 9.02
N GLY A 147 -2.34 12.35 7.89
CA GLY A 147 -1.82 11.04 7.54
C GLY A 147 -2.84 10.19 6.77
N SER A 148 -2.34 9.54 5.72
CA SER A 148 -3.11 8.62 4.88
C SER A 148 -2.43 7.27 4.69
N PHE A 149 -1.14 7.29 4.34
CA PHE A 149 -0.27 6.11 4.23
C PHE A 149 -0.75 5.03 3.25
N GLY A 150 -1.66 5.36 2.33
CA GLY A 150 -2.30 4.41 1.42
C GLY A 150 -3.77 4.12 1.76
N MET A 151 -4.17 4.23 3.04
CA MET A 151 -5.50 3.83 3.51
C MET A 151 -6.61 4.78 3.01
N LYS A 152 -6.38 6.11 3.03
CA LYS A 152 -7.35 7.10 2.53
C LYS A 152 -7.16 7.36 1.02
N ASN A 153 -7.02 6.30 0.23
CA ASN A 153 -6.89 6.32 -1.26
C ASN A 153 -8.20 5.93 -1.98
N THR A 154 -9.18 5.41 -1.25
CA THR A 154 -10.48 4.96 -1.79
C THR A 154 -11.61 5.63 -1.04
N ALA A 155 -12.79 5.65 -1.66
CA ALA A 155 -14.02 6.03 -0.96
C ALA A 155 -14.35 5.00 0.13
N PHE A 156 -15.01 5.46 1.18
CA PHE A 156 -15.59 4.61 2.23
C PHE A 156 -17.12 4.79 2.26
N PRO A 157 -17.89 3.80 2.75
CA PRO A 157 -19.36 3.85 2.73
C PRO A 157 -19.95 5.12 3.36
N GLU A 158 -19.37 5.58 4.48
CA GLU A 158 -19.84 6.75 5.22
C GLU A 158 -19.81 8.03 4.37
N TYR A 159 -18.95 8.09 3.35
CA TYR A 159 -18.83 9.25 2.47
C TYR A 159 -20.06 9.38 1.58
N ALA A 160 -20.50 8.27 0.97
CA ALA A 160 -21.71 8.22 0.15
C ALA A 160 -22.96 8.45 1.00
N VAL A 161 -23.04 7.81 2.18
CA VAL A 161 -24.15 8.02 3.12
C VAL A 161 -24.27 9.48 3.56
N GLY A 162 -23.14 10.13 3.87
CA GLY A 162 -23.12 11.54 4.24
C GLY A 162 -23.59 12.46 3.12
N LEU A 163 -23.16 12.22 1.88
CA LEU A 163 -23.59 12.98 0.70
C LEU A 163 -25.07 12.80 0.39
N TRP A 164 -25.56 11.55 0.43
CA TRP A 164 -26.97 11.23 0.25
C TRP A 164 -27.84 11.94 1.30
N ALA A 165 -27.44 11.85 2.57
CA ALA A 165 -28.16 12.48 3.67
C ALA A 165 -28.19 14.01 3.53
N ALA A 166 -27.09 14.62 3.09
CA ALA A 166 -27.00 16.06 2.91
C ALA A 166 -28.00 16.57 1.85
N GLU A 167 -28.13 15.87 0.73
CA GLU A 167 -29.12 16.17 -0.28
C GLU A 167 -30.54 15.90 0.23
N HIS A 168 -30.79 14.68 0.73
CA HIS A 168 -32.13 14.21 1.06
C HIS A 168 -32.81 15.07 2.12
N TYR A 169 -32.05 15.52 3.13
CA TYR A 169 -32.57 16.33 4.23
C TYR A 169 -32.29 17.83 4.08
N GLY A 170 -31.52 18.24 3.07
CA GLY A 170 -31.14 19.65 2.88
C GLY A 170 -30.27 20.21 4.02
N ILE A 171 -29.40 19.39 4.61
CA ILE A 171 -28.53 19.74 5.74
C ILE A 171 -27.06 19.50 5.40
N SER A 172 -26.15 20.07 6.20
CA SER A 172 -24.76 19.61 6.21
C SER A 172 -24.58 18.47 7.20
N VAL A 173 -23.87 17.42 6.81
CA VAL A 173 -23.64 16.21 7.62
C VAL A 173 -22.16 16.11 7.95
N CYS A 174 -21.84 16.05 9.24
CA CYS A 174 -20.48 15.80 9.72
C CYS A 174 -20.40 14.42 10.36
N TRP A 175 -19.34 13.68 10.06
CA TRP A 175 -19.06 12.39 10.68
C TRP A 175 -17.57 12.25 10.96
N ARG A 176 -17.22 11.59 12.06
CA ARG A 176 -15.83 11.28 12.41
C ARG A 176 -15.77 9.98 13.20
N ALA A 177 -14.96 9.04 12.72
CA ALA A 177 -14.66 7.81 13.44
C ALA A 177 -13.93 8.09 14.76
N SER A 178 -14.25 7.33 15.79
CA SER A 178 -13.37 7.12 16.93
C SER A 178 -12.16 6.28 16.53
N ARG A 179 -11.13 6.24 17.40
CA ARG A 179 -9.96 5.39 17.16
C ARG A 179 -10.33 3.90 17.10
N LEU A 180 -11.25 3.45 17.94
CA LEU A 180 -11.68 2.06 17.98
C LEU A 180 -12.42 1.67 16.70
N GLU A 181 -13.34 2.53 16.24
CA GLU A 181 -14.00 2.36 14.94
C GLU A 181 -12.97 2.29 13.82
N SER A 182 -11.95 3.16 13.81
CA SER A 182 -10.88 3.08 12.80
C SER A 182 -10.13 1.75 12.81
N PHE A 183 -9.84 1.15 13.97
CA PHE A 183 -9.20 -0.18 14.00
C PHE A 183 -10.09 -1.28 13.39
N LEU A 184 -11.41 -1.17 13.57
CA LEU A 184 -12.37 -2.16 13.08
C LEU A 184 -12.77 -1.95 11.60
N SER A 185 -12.84 -0.70 11.16
CA SER A 185 -13.49 -0.31 9.90
C SER A 185 -12.57 0.36 8.87
N ASP A 186 -11.40 0.87 9.25
CA ASP A 186 -10.42 1.30 8.25
C ASP A 186 -9.93 0.06 7.49
N THR A 187 -9.61 0.22 6.21
CA THR A 187 -9.00 -0.89 5.47
C THR A 187 -7.67 -1.30 6.09
N HIS A 188 -7.44 -2.62 6.16
CA HIS A 188 -6.21 -3.19 6.72
C HIS A 188 -5.19 -3.44 5.61
N ALA A 189 -4.06 -4.04 5.93
CA ALA A 189 -3.04 -4.38 4.95
C ALA A 189 -2.27 -5.65 5.33
N ARG A 190 -1.55 -6.17 4.32
CA ARG A 190 -0.65 -7.33 4.40
C ARG A 190 -1.41 -8.65 4.43
N GLU A 191 -1.38 -9.32 5.58
CA GLU A 191 -1.96 -10.64 5.88
C GLU A 191 -1.80 -11.67 4.76
N GLN A 192 -0.63 -12.31 4.79
CA GLN A 192 -0.26 -13.32 3.80
C GLN A 192 0.46 -14.46 4.50
N ILE A 193 0.23 -15.68 4.02
CA ILE A 193 1.06 -16.85 4.30
C ILE A 193 1.83 -17.14 3.02
N ALA A 194 3.15 -17.13 3.10
CA ALA A 194 4.02 -17.40 1.96
C ALA A 194 4.83 -18.68 2.20
N ASP A 195 4.54 -19.73 1.44
CA ASP A 195 5.38 -20.93 1.35
C ASP A 195 6.48 -20.66 0.32
N VAL A 196 7.74 -20.77 0.74
CA VAL A 196 8.88 -20.37 -0.08
C VAL A 196 9.93 -21.47 -0.15
N ALA A 197 10.41 -21.74 -1.35
CA ALA A 197 11.57 -22.59 -1.61
C ALA A 197 12.66 -21.80 -2.35
N LEU A 198 13.88 -21.80 -1.79
CA LEU A 198 15.06 -21.18 -2.39
C LEU A 198 16.10 -22.27 -2.69
N GLY A 199 16.46 -22.44 -3.96
CA GLY A 199 17.49 -23.37 -4.41
C GLY A 199 18.86 -22.70 -4.54
N LEU A 200 19.89 -23.34 -3.98
CA LEU A 200 21.28 -22.87 -4.00
C LEU A 200 22.24 -23.95 -4.49
N ASP A 201 23.28 -23.55 -5.21
CA ASP A 201 24.41 -24.44 -5.50
C ASP A 201 25.39 -24.55 -4.31
N GLU A 202 26.45 -25.35 -4.47
CA GLU A 202 27.50 -25.53 -3.46
C GLU A 202 28.18 -24.21 -3.05
N SER A 203 28.31 -23.29 -4.01
CA SER A 203 28.88 -21.97 -3.75
C SER A 203 27.89 -21.03 -3.08
N GLY A 204 26.63 -21.38 -2.91
CA GLY A 204 25.58 -20.48 -2.40
C GLY A 204 25.04 -19.50 -3.46
N LYS A 205 25.23 -19.76 -4.76
CA LYS A 205 24.56 -19.02 -5.84
C LYS A 205 23.09 -19.44 -5.89
N PHE A 206 22.18 -18.48 -6.03
CA PHE A 206 20.74 -18.72 -6.12
C PHE A 206 20.36 -19.18 -7.52
N LEU A 207 19.75 -20.36 -7.60
CA LEU A 207 19.34 -20.97 -8.87
C LEU A 207 17.84 -20.82 -9.10
N SER A 208 17.03 -21.04 -8.07
CA SER A 208 15.57 -21.05 -8.16
C SER A 208 14.92 -20.39 -6.95
N LEU A 209 13.79 -19.71 -7.20
CA LEU A 209 12.90 -19.18 -6.17
C LEU A 209 11.46 -19.55 -6.52
N ASP A 210 10.83 -20.37 -5.69
CA ASP A 210 9.41 -20.70 -5.81
C ASP A 210 8.65 -20.13 -4.62
N VAL A 211 7.55 -19.43 -4.88
CA VAL A 211 6.75 -18.75 -3.85
C VAL A 211 5.27 -19.03 -4.08
N LYS A 212 4.61 -19.63 -3.09
CA LYS A 212 3.14 -19.74 -3.05
C LYS A 212 2.60 -18.86 -1.93
N ILE A 213 1.68 -17.96 -2.26
CA ILE A 213 1.09 -17.00 -1.34
C ILE A 213 -0.40 -17.29 -1.20
N THR A 214 -0.87 -17.46 0.04
CA THR A 214 -2.29 -17.35 0.39
C THR A 214 -2.52 -15.98 1.01
N ALA A 215 -3.34 -15.14 0.37
CA ALA A 215 -3.52 -13.74 0.75
C ALA A 215 -4.94 -13.46 1.23
N ASN A 216 -5.07 -12.94 2.45
CA ASN A 216 -6.37 -12.57 2.99
C ASN A 216 -6.86 -11.27 2.35
N LEU A 217 -8.02 -11.32 1.69
CA LEU A 217 -8.64 -10.13 1.10
C LEU A 217 -9.70 -9.49 1.98
N GLY A 218 -10.08 -10.16 3.08
CA GLY A 218 -11.22 -9.81 3.91
C GLY A 218 -12.55 -10.23 3.29
N ALA A 219 -13.65 -9.72 3.82
CA ALA A 219 -14.99 -10.14 3.44
C ALA A 219 -15.44 -9.56 2.10
N HIS A 220 -14.89 -8.42 1.69
CA HIS A 220 -15.30 -7.67 0.50
C HIS A 220 -14.10 -7.33 -0.38
N ILE A 221 -14.34 -7.15 -1.69
CA ILE A 221 -13.33 -6.64 -2.61
C ILE A 221 -13.65 -5.18 -2.94
N GLY A 222 -12.82 -4.27 -2.42
CA GLY A 222 -12.86 -2.85 -2.76
C GLY A 222 -11.95 -2.49 -3.95
N PRO A 223 -11.98 -1.23 -4.42
CA PRO A 223 -11.25 -0.79 -5.62
C PRO A 223 -9.73 -1.00 -5.58
N SER A 224 -9.14 -1.08 -4.38
CA SER A 224 -7.69 -1.27 -4.20
C SER A 224 -7.31 -2.57 -3.47
N THR A 225 -8.27 -3.46 -3.18
CA THR A 225 -8.02 -4.66 -2.34
C THR A 225 -7.02 -5.62 -2.95
N ILE A 226 -7.08 -5.83 -4.27
CA ILE A 226 -6.18 -6.75 -4.97
C ILE A 226 -4.77 -6.14 -5.13
N HIS A 227 -4.64 -4.82 -5.10
CA HIS A 227 -3.40 -4.12 -5.47
C HIS A 227 -2.17 -4.56 -4.64
N PRO A 228 -2.20 -4.57 -3.30
CA PRO A 228 -1.04 -4.96 -2.49
C PRO A 228 -0.56 -6.39 -2.74
N VAL A 229 -1.45 -7.29 -3.16
CA VAL A 229 -1.12 -8.72 -3.25
C VAL A 229 -0.42 -9.04 -4.57
N VAL A 230 -0.88 -8.46 -5.69
CA VAL A 230 -0.39 -8.85 -7.02
C VAL A 230 0.46 -7.80 -7.71
N SER A 231 0.39 -6.52 -7.31
CA SER A 231 1.00 -5.45 -8.12
C SER A 231 2.52 -5.32 -7.94
N ASN A 232 3.10 -5.96 -6.92
CA ASN A 232 4.54 -5.92 -6.64
C ASN A 232 5.21 -7.30 -6.66
N ILE A 233 4.58 -8.32 -7.26
CA ILE A 233 5.23 -9.64 -7.36
C ILE A 233 6.57 -9.57 -8.09
N GLY A 234 6.78 -8.62 -9.01
CA GLY A 234 8.05 -8.42 -9.69
C GLY A 234 9.22 -8.07 -8.76
N GLY A 235 8.94 -7.58 -7.54
CA GLY A 235 9.95 -7.26 -6.54
C GLY A 235 10.31 -8.44 -5.63
N ILE A 236 9.64 -9.59 -5.75
CA ILE A 236 9.88 -10.77 -4.88
C ILE A 236 11.30 -11.32 -5.05
N THR A 237 11.91 -11.18 -6.22
CA THR A 237 13.31 -11.58 -6.43
C THR A 237 14.31 -10.63 -5.78
N GLY A 238 13.86 -9.48 -5.25
CA GLY A 238 14.71 -8.47 -4.63
C GLY A 238 15.76 -7.93 -5.61
N VAL A 239 16.94 -7.63 -5.08
CA VAL A 239 18.12 -7.17 -5.83
C VAL A 239 19.06 -8.31 -6.24
N TYR A 240 18.55 -9.54 -6.29
CA TYR A 240 19.34 -10.75 -6.47
C TYR A 240 19.19 -11.33 -7.87
N ASP A 241 20.30 -11.81 -8.42
CA ASP A 241 20.38 -12.53 -9.68
C ASP A 241 20.07 -14.02 -9.44
N ILE A 242 18.79 -14.36 -9.63
CA ILE A 242 18.20 -15.70 -9.48
C ILE A 242 17.82 -16.22 -10.87
N SER A 243 18.29 -17.42 -11.24
CA SER A 243 18.19 -17.93 -12.62
C SER A 243 16.75 -18.27 -13.06
N ALA A 244 15.91 -18.72 -12.14
CA ALA A 244 14.49 -18.97 -12.36
C ALA A 244 13.65 -18.54 -11.16
N SER A 245 12.47 -17.98 -11.41
CA SER A 245 11.55 -17.58 -10.34
C SER A 245 10.11 -17.82 -10.76
N HIS A 246 9.29 -18.22 -9.79
CA HIS A 246 7.87 -18.49 -9.94
C HIS A 246 7.13 -18.00 -8.70
N VAL A 247 5.97 -17.39 -8.91
CA VAL A 247 5.08 -16.91 -7.85
C VAL A 247 3.65 -17.27 -8.20
N LEU A 248 3.02 -18.01 -7.29
CA LEU A 248 1.59 -18.29 -7.26
C LEU A 248 0.94 -17.51 -6.11
N VAL A 249 -0.20 -16.88 -6.38
CA VAL A 249 -1.01 -16.17 -5.39
C VAL A 249 -2.45 -16.66 -5.45
N GLU A 250 -2.93 -17.14 -4.31
CA GLU A 250 -4.33 -17.45 -4.04
C GLU A 250 -4.92 -16.35 -3.15
N GLY A 251 -5.81 -15.53 -3.70
CA GLY A 251 -6.55 -14.53 -2.92
C GLY A 251 -7.79 -15.18 -2.31
N VAL A 252 -8.00 -15.02 -1.00
CA VAL A 252 -9.10 -15.69 -0.27
C VAL A 252 -9.98 -14.71 0.50
N PHE A 253 -11.28 -14.99 0.54
CA PHE A 253 -12.23 -14.34 1.42
C PHE A 253 -12.02 -14.79 2.87
N SER A 254 -12.25 -13.88 3.81
CA SER A 254 -12.37 -14.20 5.24
C SER A 254 -13.36 -13.25 5.91
N ASN A 255 -13.83 -13.59 7.11
CA ASN A 255 -14.69 -12.74 7.94
C ASN A 255 -13.89 -11.62 8.66
N THR A 256 -13.05 -10.91 7.91
CA THR A 256 -12.28 -9.75 8.38
C THR A 256 -12.54 -8.54 7.47
N GLN A 257 -12.13 -7.34 7.91
CA GLN A 257 -12.17 -6.16 7.06
C GLN A 257 -11.36 -6.38 5.76
N ASN A 258 -11.68 -5.71 4.66
CA ASN A 258 -10.88 -5.83 3.45
C ASN A 258 -9.50 -5.19 3.60
N VAL A 259 -8.52 -5.76 2.90
CA VAL A 259 -7.20 -5.15 2.79
C VAL A 259 -7.18 -4.05 1.73
N SER A 260 -6.19 -3.17 1.81
CA SER A 260 -5.92 -2.06 0.90
C SER A 260 -4.44 -1.64 1.05
N PRO A 261 -3.92 -0.71 0.24
CA PRO A 261 -2.57 -0.20 0.41
C PRO A 261 -2.34 0.41 1.79
N TYR A 262 -1.36 -0.14 2.50
CA TYR A 262 -0.57 0.56 3.49
C TYR A 262 0.86 0.66 2.97
N ARG A 263 1.53 1.81 3.13
CA ARG A 263 2.88 2.17 2.66
C ARG A 263 3.64 1.02 1.99
N GLY A 264 3.84 1.11 0.69
CA GLY A 264 4.56 0.11 -0.11
C GLY A 264 3.66 -0.91 -0.81
N ALA A 265 2.53 -1.33 -0.24
CA ALA A 265 1.53 -2.19 -0.93
C ALA A 265 2.12 -3.37 -1.74
N GLY A 266 2.57 -4.43 -1.07
CA GLY A 266 3.23 -5.58 -1.68
C GLY A 266 4.75 -5.50 -1.66
N ARG A 267 5.30 -4.29 -1.57
CA ARG A 267 6.75 -4.04 -1.48
C ARG A 267 7.39 -4.56 -0.19
N PRO A 268 6.83 -4.27 1.00
CA PRO A 268 7.31 -4.86 2.25
C PRO A 268 7.22 -6.39 2.26
N GLU A 269 6.14 -6.95 1.72
CA GLU A 269 5.90 -8.38 1.66
C GLU A 269 6.95 -9.07 0.78
N ALA A 270 7.19 -8.54 -0.43
CA ALA A 270 8.22 -9.03 -1.34
C ALA A 270 9.63 -8.97 -0.72
N THR A 271 10.00 -7.83 -0.11
CA THR A 271 11.28 -7.67 0.57
C THR A 271 11.42 -8.64 1.74
N TYR A 272 10.36 -8.79 2.54
CA TYR A 272 10.36 -9.69 3.69
C TYR A 272 10.57 -11.13 3.25
N ILE A 273 9.86 -11.59 2.23
CA ILE A 273 9.97 -12.96 1.71
C ILE A 273 11.42 -13.31 1.35
N ILE A 274 12.05 -12.53 0.46
CA ILE A 274 13.39 -12.86 -0.03
C ILE A 274 14.47 -12.66 1.04
N GLU A 275 14.44 -11.56 1.78
CA GLU A 275 15.46 -11.28 2.80
C GLU A 275 15.42 -12.28 3.96
N ARG A 276 14.22 -12.71 4.38
CA ARG A 276 14.07 -13.74 5.40
C ARG A 276 14.57 -15.09 4.91
N MET A 277 14.25 -15.46 3.67
CA MET A 277 14.73 -16.73 3.11
C MET A 277 16.24 -16.77 2.98
N ILE A 278 16.88 -15.65 2.63
CA ILE A 278 18.35 -15.57 2.58
C ILE A 278 18.96 -15.73 3.97
N ASP A 279 18.40 -15.07 4.99
CA ASP A 279 18.88 -15.25 6.38
C ASP A 279 18.69 -16.69 6.87
N ILE A 280 17.55 -17.32 6.58
CA ILE A 280 17.26 -18.71 6.94
C ILE A 280 18.20 -19.67 6.21
N ALA A 281 18.48 -19.44 4.93
CA ALA A 281 19.42 -20.24 4.15
C ALA A 281 20.85 -20.09 4.68
N ALA A 282 21.27 -18.86 4.99
CA ALA A 282 22.58 -18.60 5.58
C ALA A 282 22.76 -19.35 6.91
N GLU A 283 21.76 -19.29 7.79
CA GLU A 283 21.80 -19.98 9.09
C GLU A 283 21.79 -21.51 8.93
N LYS A 284 20.90 -22.07 8.10
CA LYS A 284 20.77 -23.52 7.89
C LYS A 284 22.00 -24.15 7.24
N LEU A 285 22.63 -23.43 6.30
CA LEU A 285 23.73 -23.96 5.48
C LEU A 285 25.11 -23.48 5.96
N GLY A 286 25.17 -22.62 6.98
CA GLY A 286 26.41 -22.11 7.55
C GLY A 286 27.12 -21.05 6.69
N PHE A 287 26.42 -20.38 5.79
CA PHE A 287 26.98 -19.24 5.05
C PHE A 287 27.01 -17.98 5.92
N ASP A 288 28.00 -17.12 5.72
CA ASP A 288 27.91 -15.75 6.20
C ASP A 288 26.79 -15.00 5.48
N LYS A 289 25.93 -14.30 6.24
CA LYS A 289 24.72 -13.66 5.73
C LYS A 289 24.99 -12.47 4.79
N VAL A 290 26.15 -11.82 4.94
CA VAL A 290 26.59 -10.70 4.09
C VAL A 290 27.16 -11.27 2.80
N GLU A 291 28.06 -12.26 2.91
CA GLU A 291 28.69 -12.88 1.75
C GLU A 291 27.68 -13.61 0.87
N LEU A 292 26.69 -14.28 1.46
CA LEU A 292 25.62 -14.92 0.70
C LEU A 292 24.83 -13.90 -0.13
N ARG A 293 24.55 -12.71 0.41
CA ARG A 293 23.94 -11.62 -0.35
C ARG A 293 24.89 -11.12 -1.44
N ARG A 294 26.11 -10.74 -1.08
CA ARG A 294 27.14 -10.20 -2.01
C ARG A 294 27.32 -11.08 -3.25
N ARG A 295 27.38 -12.40 -3.07
CA ARG A 295 27.52 -13.37 -4.15
C ARG A 295 26.37 -13.34 -5.16
N ASN A 296 25.19 -12.95 -4.72
CA ASN A 296 23.96 -13.00 -5.47
C ASN A 296 23.42 -11.64 -5.92
N LEU A 297 24.02 -10.52 -5.48
CA LEU A 297 23.58 -9.19 -5.91
C LEU A 297 23.76 -9.00 -7.42
N ILE A 298 22.75 -8.39 -8.06
CA ILE A 298 22.87 -7.92 -9.43
C ILE A 298 23.93 -6.81 -9.46
N ARG A 299 24.83 -6.88 -10.45
CA ARG A 299 25.96 -5.96 -10.58
C ARG A 299 25.59 -4.72 -11.42
N PRO A 300 26.24 -3.55 -11.19
CA PRO A 300 25.97 -2.34 -11.96
C PRO A 300 26.10 -2.53 -13.48
N GLU A 301 27.09 -3.31 -13.92
CA GLU A 301 27.36 -3.60 -15.32
C GLU A 301 26.29 -4.48 -16.00
N GLN A 302 25.38 -5.07 -15.23
CA GLN A 302 24.26 -5.86 -15.75
C GLN A 302 23.01 -5.00 -16.04
N MET A 303 23.04 -3.70 -15.73
CA MET A 303 21.90 -2.81 -15.92
C MET A 303 21.74 -2.34 -17.37
N PRO A 304 20.50 -2.22 -17.91
CA PRO A 304 19.24 -2.58 -17.26
C PRO A 304 19.05 -4.10 -17.14
N PHE A 305 18.57 -4.55 -15.99
CA PHE A 305 18.47 -5.98 -15.67
C PHE A 305 17.02 -6.49 -15.71
N LYS A 306 16.74 -7.47 -16.58
CA LYS A 306 15.43 -8.14 -16.62
C LYS A 306 15.37 -9.25 -15.57
N THR A 307 14.56 -9.07 -14.54
CA THR A 307 14.33 -10.10 -13.52
C THR A 307 13.58 -11.30 -14.09
N GLY A 308 13.64 -12.44 -13.39
CA GLY A 308 12.86 -13.65 -13.71
C GLY A 308 11.34 -13.47 -13.57
N LEU A 309 10.88 -12.33 -13.05
CA LEU A 309 9.47 -11.98 -12.90
C LEU A 309 9.11 -10.76 -13.79
N VAL A 310 8.35 -9.81 -13.25
CA VAL A 310 7.70 -8.75 -14.05
C VAL A 310 8.65 -7.60 -14.37
N PHE A 311 9.50 -7.19 -13.44
CA PHE A 311 10.24 -5.93 -13.55
C PHE A 311 11.53 -6.04 -14.38
N THR A 312 11.87 -4.93 -15.04
CA THR A 312 13.20 -4.63 -15.55
C THR A 312 13.75 -3.48 -14.74
N TYR A 313 14.87 -3.69 -14.06
CA TYR A 313 15.53 -2.64 -13.28
C TYR A 313 16.29 -1.72 -14.22
N ASP A 314 16.10 -0.42 -14.05
CA ASP A 314 16.67 0.62 -14.90
C ASP A 314 18.14 0.90 -14.57
N SER A 315 18.48 0.87 -13.28
CA SER A 315 19.80 1.16 -12.74
C SER A 315 19.97 0.61 -11.32
N GLY A 316 21.22 0.54 -10.84
CA GLY A 316 21.51 0.21 -9.45
C GLY A 316 22.95 -0.24 -9.21
N ASP A 317 23.54 0.22 -8.11
CA ASP A 317 24.79 -0.31 -7.56
C ASP A 317 24.52 -0.98 -6.21
N PHE A 318 23.91 -2.16 -6.26
CA PHE A 318 23.52 -2.87 -5.05
C PHE A 318 24.72 -3.34 -4.20
N PRO A 319 25.83 -3.85 -4.77
CA PRO A 319 27.02 -4.14 -4.00
C PRO A 319 27.58 -2.91 -3.27
N GLY A 320 27.70 -1.77 -3.96
CA GLY A 320 28.17 -0.52 -3.36
C GLY A 320 27.24 0.01 -2.27
N LEU A 321 25.93 -0.13 -2.44
CA LEU A 321 24.94 0.20 -1.40
C LEU A 321 25.08 -0.67 -0.16
N LEU A 322 25.24 -1.99 -0.32
CA LEU A 322 25.46 -2.91 0.79
C LEU A 322 26.75 -2.56 1.54
N ASP A 323 27.85 -2.31 0.84
CA ASP A 323 29.14 -1.96 1.45
C ASP A 323 29.08 -0.63 2.20
N THR A 324 28.42 0.38 1.63
CA THR A 324 28.20 1.68 2.26
C THR A 324 27.38 1.52 3.55
N ALA A 325 26.31 0.72 3.51
CA ALA A 325 25.45 0.47 4.67
C ALA A 325 26.20 -0.30 5.78
N LEU A 326 26.98 -1.31 5.43
CA LEU A 326 27.76 -2.11 6.39
C LEU A 326 28.86 -1.27 7.06
N SER A 327 29.53 -0.41 6.29
CA SER A 327 30.50 0.55 6.81
C SER A 327 29.86 1.52 7.80
N ALA A 328 28.76 2.17 7.41
CA ALA A 328 28.02 3.10 8.27
C ALA A 328 27.46 2.44 9.54
N ALA A 329 27.17 1.13 9.50
CA ALA A 329 26.66 0.37 10.64
C ALA A 329 27.75 -0.26 11.52
N ASN A 330 29.04 0.00 11.21
CA ASN A 330 30.21 -0.61 11.84
C ASN A 330 30.10 -2.14 11.90
N TRP A 331 29.82 -2.77 10.76
CA TRP A 331 29.66 -4.23 10.66
C TRP A 331 30.90 -4.98 11.16
N ALA A 332 32.10 -4.50 10.81
CA ALA A 332 33.37 -5.13 11.21
C ALA A 332 33.52 -5.27 12.74
N GLU A 333 32.91 -4.38 13.52
CA GLU A 333 32.96 -4.39 14.99
C GLU A 333 31.74 -5.08 15.62
N PHE A 334 30.90 -5.75 14.83
CA PHE A 334 29.65 -6.31 15.34
C PHE A 334 29.88 -7.40 16.40
N ASP A 335 30.90 -8.25 16.23
CA ASP A 335 31.19 -9.33 17.17
C ASP A 335 31.61 -8.81 18.54
N ASP A 336 32.45 -7.78 18.59
CA ASP A 336 32.83 -7.12 19.85
C ASP A 336 31.60 -6.52 20.55
N ARG A 337 30.73 -5.85 19.80
CA ARG A 337 29.46 -5.30 20.33
C ARG A 337 28.51 -6.40 20.83
N ARG A 338 28.48 -7.54 20.15
CA ARG A 338 27.68 -8.71 20.52
C ARG A 338 28.21 -9.32 21.82
N MET A 339 29.53 -9.51 21.93
CA MET A 339 30.16 -10.02 23.15
C MET A 339 29.97 -9.07 24.34
N ALA A 340 30.17 -7.76 24.14
CA ALA A 340 29.92 -6.77 25.18
C ALA A 340 28.45 -6.75 25.65
N SER A 341 27.50 -7.04 24.77
CA SER A 341 26.08 -7.16 25.15
C SER A 341 25.83 -8.44 25.95
N LYS A 342 26.42 -9.57 25.54
CA LYS A 342 26.34 -10.85 26.24
C LYS A 342 26.89 -10.75 27.67
N LEU A 343 28.02 -10.07 27.87
CA LEU A 343 28.60 -9.81 29.20
C LEU A 343 27.68 -9.01 30.13
N ARG A 344 26.72 -8.26 29.57
CA ARG A 344 25.69 -7.52 30.32
C ARG A 344 24.35 -8.25 30.42
N GLY A 345 24.31 -9.56 30.09
CA GLY A 345 23.08 -10.35 30.09
C GLY A 345 22.07 -9.94 29.01
N ARG A 346 22.52 -9.33 27.90
CA ARG A 346 21.66 -8.90 26.78
C ARG A 346 21.99 -9.66 25.51
N ILE A 347 20.98 -9.88 24.68
CA ILE A 347 21.12 -10.42 23.31
C ILE A 347 21.22 -9.25 22.34
N ARG A 348 22.11 -9.36 21.35
CA ARG A 348 22.25 -8.39 20.26
C ARG A 348 22.15 -9.11 18.93
N GLY A 349 21.22 -8.66 18.09
CA GLY A 349 21.10 -9.09 16.69
C GLY A 349 21.59 -8.01 15.72
N PHE A 350 21.81 -8.43 14.47
CA PHE A 350 22.06 -7.54 13.34
C PHE A 350 21.22 -8.03 12.17
N GLY A 351 20.25 -7.21 11.77
CA GLY A 351 19.39 -7.44 10.62
C GLY A 351 19.90 -6.69 9.40
N ILE A 352 19.80 -7.32 8.24
CA ILE A 352 20.16 -6.75 6.95
C ILE A 352 18.97 -6.96 6.02
N ALA A 353 18.64 -5.94 5.24
CA ALA A 353 17.66 -6.04 4.17
C ALA A 353 18.12 -5.16 3.01
N ASN A 354 18.03 -5.67 1.78
CA ASN A 354 18.27 -4.92 0.56
C ASN A 354 16.94 -4.70 -0.19
N PRO A 355 16.08 -3.76 0.24
CA PRO A 355 14.83 -3.48 -0.44
C PRO A 355 15.07 -2.87 -1.82
N ILE A 356 14.23 -3.23 -2.78
CA ILE A 356 14.12 -2.57 -4.08
C ILE A 356 12.68 -2.12 -4.28
N GLU A 357 12.51 -0.93 -4.84
CA GLU A 357 11.21 -0.29 -4.94
C GLU A 357 10.94 0.22 -6.35
N ILE A 358 9.78 -0.12 -6.90
CA ILE A 358 9.21 0.65 -8.01
C ILE A 358 8.55 1.91 -7.45
N ALA A 359 9.03 3.09 -7.87
CA ALA A 359 8.43 4.39 -7.60
C ALA A 359 7.78 4.95 -8.89
N GLY A 360 6.92 5.97 -8.76
CA GLY A 360 6.21 6.55 -9.93
C GLY A 360 4.82 5.97 -10.20
N GLY A 361 4.37 5.00 -9.40
CA GLY A 361 3.08 4.31 -9.56
C GLY A 361 3.24 2.84 -9.94
N PRO A 362 2.13 2.15 -10.30
CA PRO A 362 2.19 0.76 -10.76
C PRO A 362 2.95 0.63 -12.09
N GLU A 363 3.62 -0.51 -12.27
CA GLU A 363 4.34 -0.81 -13.51
C GLU A 363 3.42 -0.66 -14.74
N ARG A 364 3.93 -0.03 -15.80
CA ARG A 364 3.22 0.27 -17.06
C ARG A 364 1.96 1.14 -16.92
N LYS A 365 1.69 1.68 -15.72
CA LYS A 365 0.56 2.57 -15.45
C LYS A 365 1.04 3.77 -14.63
N PRO A 366 1.84 4.70 -15.19
CA PRO A 366 2.33 5.86 -14.44
C PRO A 366 1.19 6.79 -13.96
N HIS A 367 0.00 6.64 -14.57
CA HIS A 367 -1.16 7.52 -14.45
C HIS A 367 -0.84 8.98 -14.81
N SER A 368 -1.81 9.72 -15.35
CA SER A 368 -1.60 11.12 -15.67
C SER A 368 -1.45 11.97 -14.39
N GLU A 369 -0.81 13.13 -14.52
CA GLU A 369 -0.75 14.10 -13.44
C GLU A 369 -0.87 15.52 -13.99
N PHE A 370 -1.43 16.41 -13.17
CA PHE A 370 -1.76 17.79 -13.53
C PHE A 370 -0.94 18.79 -12.72
N ALA A 371 -0.43 19.80 -13.42
CA ALA A 371 0.09 21.02 -12.83
C ALA A 371 -0.29 22.21 -13.71
N ARG A 372 -0.57 23.36 -13.09
CA ARG A 372 -0.73 24.65 -13.77
C ARG A 372 0.01 25.71 -12.98
N VAL A 373 0.92 26.42 -13.64
CA VAL A 373 1.72 27.50 -13.05
C VAL A 373 1.24 28.82 -13.61
N THR A 374 0.88 29.75 -12.73
CA THR A 374 0.53 31.14 -13.09
C THR A 374 1.53 32.08 -12.44
N VAL A 375 2.16 32.94 -13.25
CA VAL A 375 3.11 33.95 -12.79
C VAL A 375 2.47 35.32 -12.94
N SER A 376 2.39 36.07 -11.84
CA SER A 376 1.85 37.41 -11.80
C SER A 376 2.91 38.46 -12.15
N PRO A 377 2.53 39.68 -12.59
CA PRO A 377 3.48 40.76 -12.88
C PRO A 377 4.34 41.20 -11.68
N ASP A 378 3.88 40.96 -10.45
CA ASP A 378 4.61 41.26 -9.21
C ASP A 378 5.62 40.17 -8.81
N GLY A 379 5.74 39.11 -9.61
CA GLY A 379 6.63 37.98 -9.36
C GLY A 379 6.06 36.88 -8.46
N SER A 380 4.82 37.02 -7.98
CA SER A 380 4.12 35.94 -7.25
C SER A 380 3.78 34.79 -8.20
N VAL A 381 3.82 33.56 -7.68
CA VAL A 381 3.55 32.34 -8.44
C VAL A 381 2.47 31.52 -7.75
N VAL A 382 1.44 31.14 -8.51
CA VAL A 382 0.41 30.19 -8.07
C VAL A 382 0.60 28.88 -8.82
N LEU A 383 0.87 27.81 -8.07
CA LEU A 383 0.91 26.45 -8.58
C LEU A 383 -0.37 25.72 -8.20
N VAL A 384 -1.11 25.25 -9.19
CA VAL A 384 -2.20 24.29 -8.99
C VAL A 384 -1.69 22.89 -9.29
N SER A 385 -1.93 21.92 -8.40
CA SER A 385 -1.52 20.53 -8.59
C SER A 385 -2.69 19.55 -8.41
N GLY A 386 -2.71 18.51 -9.23
CA GLY A 386 -3.64 17.37 -9.08
C GLY A 386 -3.22 16.35 -8.02
N SER A 387 -1.99 16.45 -7.49
CA SER A 387 -1.52 15.70 -6.32
C SER A 387 -2.07 16.29 -5.02
N SER A 388 -2.18 15.48 -3.96
CA SER A 388 -2.74 15.91 -2.66
C SER A 388 -1.77 15.59 -1.53
N ASP A 389 -1.51 16.58 -0.66
CA ASP A 389 -0.62 16.39 0.48
C ASP A 389 -1.32 15.68 1.64
N SER A 390 -0.56 14.86 2.38
CA SER A 390 -0.98 14.22 3.62
C SER A 390 0.14 14.24 4.67
N GLY A 391 1.06 15.19 4.55
CA GLY A 391 2.18 15.43 5.46
C GLY A 391 3.57 15.22 4.85
N GLN A 392 3.68 15.01 3.54
CA GLN A 392 4.94 14.77 2.85
C GLN A 392 5.66 16.05 2.40
N GLY A 393 5.02 17.22 2.53
CA GLY A 393 5.67 18.52 2.34
C GLY A 393 5.68 18.99 0.88
N HIS A 394 4.60 18.75 0.14
CA HIS A 394 4.47 19.15 -1.26
C HIS A 394 4.66 20.64 -1.47
N ALA A 395 4.07 21.49 -0.61
CA ALA A 395 4.16 22.94 -0.75
C ALA A 395 5.63 23.40 -0.77
N THR A 396 6.48 22.83 0.09
CA THR A 396 7.91 23.13 0.13
C THR A 396 8.65 22.56 -1.08
N VAL A 397 8.47 21.27 -1.36
CA VAL A 397 9.22 20.59 -2.44
C VAL A 397 8.87 21.16 -3.81
N PHE A 398 7.59 21.44 -4.08
CA PHE A 398 7.17 22.01 -5.35
C PHE A 398 7.63 23.46 -5.53
N ALA A 399 7.62 24.26 -4.45
CA ALA A 399 8.19 25.60 -4.47
C ALA A 399 9.70 25.57 -4.79
N GLN A 400 10.45 24.61 -4.23
CA GLN A 400 11.87 24.42 -4.56
C GLN A 400 12.09 24.03 -6.03
N ILE A 401 11.26 23.14 -6.58
CA ILE A 401 11.31 22.77 -8.00
C ILE A 401 11.07 24.01 -8.87
N LEU A 402 10.02 24.79 -8.61
CA LEU A 402 9.71 26.00 -9.37
C LEU A 402 10.79 27.07 -9.22
N SER A 403 11.30 27.29 -8.01
CA SER A 403 12.41 28.21 -7.75
C SER A 403 13.64 27.84 -8.60
N SER A 404 14.00 26.56 -8.66
CA SER A 404 15.13 26.09 -9.47
C SER A 404 14.94 26.30 -10.99
N LYS A 405 13.69 26.38 -11.46
CA LYS A 405 13.36 26.50 -12.89
C LYS A 405 13.10 27.94 -13.33
N LEU A 406 12.47 28.74 -12.49
CA LEU A 406 12.04 30.11 -12.80
C LEU A 406 12.92 31.18 -12.16
N GLY A 407 13.78 30.82 -11.20
CA GLY A 407 14.62 31.77 -10.46
C GLY A 407 13.85 32.64 -9.46
N VAL A 408 12.61 32.26 -9.11
CA VAL A 408 11.80 32.96 -8.10
C VAL A 408 12.17 32.52 -6.69
N ASP A 409 11.95 33.38 -5.70
CA ASP A 409 12.05 32.99 -4.29
C ASP A 409 10.99 31.90 -3.98
N PRO A 410 11.34 30.77 -3.33
CA PRO A 410 10.37 29.74 -2.96
C PRO A 410 9.19 30.27 -2.15
N THR A 411 9.37 31.33 -1.36
CA THR A 411 8.31 31.97 -0.57
C THR A 411 7.30 32.75 -1.42
N ALA A 412 7.64 33.07 -2.67
CA ALA A 412 6.73 33.68 -3.63
C ALA A 412 5.78 32.65 -4.29
N VAL A 413 5.97 31.36 -4.03
CA VAL A 413 5.15 30.27 -4.59
C VAL A 413 4.06 29.86 -3.60
N SER A 414 2.81 29.90 -4.05
CA SER A 414 1.65 29.34 -3.34
C SER A 414 1.14 28.08 -4.04
N LEU A 415 0.75 27.06 -3.26
CA LEU A 415 0.22 25.80 -3.77
C LEU A 415 -1.30 25.71 -3.55
N ILE A 416 -2.03 25.41 -4.61
CA ILE A 416 -3.43 24.99 -4.58
C ILE A 416 -3.47 23.50 -4.95
N ALA A 417 -3.91 22.68 -4.00
CA ALA A 417 -4.03 21.24 -4.15
C ALA A 417 -5.23 20.75 -3.33
N GLY A 418 -5.69 19.53 -3.59
CA GLY A 418 -6.76 18.92 -2.80
C GLY A 418 -8.18 19.34 -3.16
N ASP A 419 -8.37 20.37 -3.99
CA ASP A 419 -9.69 20.88 -4.39
C ASP A 419 -9.99 20.54 -5.86
N THR A 420 -10.98 19.68 -6.10
CA THR A 420 -11.32 19.24 -7.46
C THR A 420 -11.95 20.32 -8.32
N ARG A 421 -12.35 21.46 -7.74
CA ARG A 421 -12.86 22.62 -8.47
C ARG A 421 -11.72 23.40 -9.13
N GLU A 422 -10.59 23.50 -8.43
CA GLU A 422 -9.38 24.19 -8.89
C GLU A 422 -8.48 23.26 -9.71
N ALA A 423 -8.40 21.99 -9.32
CA ALA A 423 -7.59 20.94 -9.94
C ALA A 423 -8.47 19.73 -10.33
N PRO A 424 -9.31 19.84 -11.38
CA PRO A 424 -10.24 18.79 -11.78
C PRO A 424 -9.56 17.53 -12.33
N ASN A 425 -8.28 17.66 -12.68
CA ASN A 425 -7.43 16.61 -13.25
C ASN A 425 -6.32 16.21 -12.26
N GLY A 426 -5.75 15.03 -12.50
CA GLY A 426 -4.65 14.47 -11.72
C GLY A 426 -5.07 13.27 -10.89
N THR A 427 -4.13 12.37 -10.62
CA THR A 427 -4.44 11.07 -10.02
C THR A 427 -4.29 11.09 -8.50
N GLY A 428 -3.59 12.09 -7.95
CA GLY A 428 -3.30 12.17 -6.53
C GLY A 428 -1.97 11.52 -6.14
N THR A 429 -1.80 11.34 -4.84
CA THR A 429 -0.54 10.91 -4.24
C THR A 429 -0.65 9.49 -3.68
N PHE A 430 0.20 8.58 -4.19
CA PHE A 430 0.34 7.20 -3.73
C PHE A 430 1.57 6.57 -4.39
N GLY A 431 2.00 5.38 -3.96
CA GLY A 431 3.06 4.61 -4.64
C GLY A 431 4.37 5.38 -4.88
N SER A 432 4.68 6.33 -3.99
CA SER A 432 5.81 7.26 -4.11
C SER A 432 5.89 7.96 -5.47
N ARG A 433 4.74 8.24 -6.11
CA ARG A 433 4.71 8.77 -7.47
C ARG A 433 4.88 10.28 -7.59
N THR A 434 4.63 11.02 -6.51
CA THR A 434 4.31 12.44 -6.62
C THR A 434 5.44 13.29 -7.18
N VAL A 435 6.68 13.15 -6.72
CA VAL A 435 7.79 13.91 -7.31
C VAL A 435 8.04 13.50 -8.76
N SER A 436 8.00 12.20 -9.07
CA SER A 436 8.21 11.71 -10.44
C SER A 436 7.12 12.23 -11.40
N ALA A 437 5.85 12.18 -10.99
CA ALA A 437 4.72 12.57 -11.81
C ALA A 437 4.44 14.08 -11.75
N ALA A 438 4.08 14.61 -10.59
CA ALA A 438 3.75 16.03 -10.41
C ALA A 438 4.97 16.91 -10.61
N GLY A 439 6.15 16.53 -10.11
CA GLY A 439 7.39 17.27 -10.35
C GLY A 439 7.72 17.37 -11.84
N THR A 440 7.48 16.31 -12.62
CA THR A 440 7.63 16.36 -14.08
C THR A 440 6.57 17.25 -14.73
N SER A 441 5.31 17.17 -14.30
CA SER A 441 4.24 18.07 -14.79
C SER A 441 4.49 19.54 -14.44
N ILE A 442 5.15 19.84 -13.33
CA ILE A 442 5.52 21.21 -12.91
C ILE A 442 6.62 21.78 -13.82
N VAL A 443 7.55 20.94 -14.27
CA VAL A 443 8.71 21.37 -15.08
C VAL A 443 8.36 21.51 -16.56
N LYS A 444 7.40 20.73 -17.06
CA LYS A 444 6.89 20.81 -18.44
C LYS A 444 5.98 22.03 -18.60
#